data_AF-A0ABD6BBX9-F1
#
_entry.id   AF-A0ABD6BBX9-F1
#
_cell.length_a   1.000
_cell.length_b   1.000
_cell.length_c   1.000
_cell.angle_alpha   90.00
_cell.angle_beta   90.00
_cell.angle_gamma   90.00
#
_symmetry.space_group_name_H-M   'P 1'
#
loop_
_entity.id
_entity.type
_entity.pdbx_description
1 polymer ?
#
loop_
_entity_poly.entity_id
_entity_poly.type
_entity_poly.pdbx_seq_one_letter_code
_entity_poly.pdbx_strand_id
1 'polypeptide(L)'
;MDSATVTAAVSELLGVVEDFLNELANRDLPPDQLGEIIEDDGEFEGADLRQFPERFVEDHLIWPVLDVLGYAVTPRPDSPGRSREEYPDFRVDNLPASVIGENKSVNDIESAKIELLDYLDNTRHEYGIATDGFQWGVYEISESDGRDLALEAVVEPQSLKPVVQYLAREERMVPYADLNGLPEPDGPLATFFQNLGHHHVRRATGGLSDFHDLYVEILVGEGDYDHEGIDTPLVEAIDAPANAGEAEKTAFAALLLDRLAFVRLMRDRGVLELELHEVWSHHNRGLNRFQGSFYDTHLKPLFYDVLSEPKGEREEDGFGSPPHFAGGLFEPVLDDEQEYDVDDDVMQEVLTVFIEGEARTVINESARGSLLESYRATDETDLAGQMAEWYADLTRAYVAEINYVEENIEPTLRGFSGT
;
A
#
# COMPACT_ATOMS: atom_id res chain seq x y z
N MET A 1 -2.30 5.90 8.93
CA MET A 1 -1.50 4.67 9.10
C MET A 1 -1.59 4.29 10.56
N ASP A 2 -1.97 3.07 10.88
CA ASP A 2 -2.21 2.66 12.27
C ASP A 2 -0.87 2.47 13.03
N SER A 3 -0.89 2.68 14.36
CA SER A 3 0.29 2.58 15.22
C SER A 3 0.96 1.21 15.16
N ALA A 4 0.20 0.11 15.06
CA ALA A 4 0.72 -1.24 14.96
C ALA A 4 1.45 -1.49 13.65
N THR A 5 0.94 -0.97 12.53
CA THR A 5 1.64 -0.99 11.23
C THR A 5 2.97 -0.25 11.31
N VAL A 6 2.99 0.95 11.90
CA VAL A 6 4.24 1.71 12.08
C VAL A 6 5.20 0.98 13.01
N THR A 7 4.73 0.40 14.11
CA THR A 7 5.57 -0.38 15.03
C THR A 7 6.16 -1.63 14.36
N ALA A 8 5.38 -2.34 13.56
CA ALA A 8 5.87 -3.50 12.80
C ALA A 8 6.95 -3.08 11.80
N ALA A 9 6.69 -2.04 11.01
CA ALA A 9 7.65 -1.52 10.04
C ALA A 9 8.93 -0.99 10.71
N VAL A 10 8.82 -0.32 11.87
CA VAL A 10 9.98 0.12 12.66
C VAL A 10 10.82 -1.09 13.10
N SER A 11 10.18 -2.15 13.59
CA SER A 11 10.89 -3.37 13.99
C SER A 11 11.57 -4.06 12.80
N GLU A 12 10.93 -4.08 11.64
CA GLU A 12 11.49 -4.66 10.41
C GLU A 12 12.65 -3.82 9.87
N LEU A 13 12.51 -2.49 9.80
CA LEU A 13 13.60 -1.58 9.40
C LEU A 13 14.79 -1.67 10.35
N LEU A 14 14.55 -1.79 11.66
CA LEU A 14 15.61 -2.00 12.64
C LEU A 14 16.37 -3.29 12.34
N GLY A 15 15.64 -4.40 12.11
CA GLY A 15 16.24 -5.68 11.72
C GLY A 15 17.05 -5.61 10.44
N VAL A 16 16.59 -4.84 9.43
CA VAL A 16 17.35 -4.61 8.19
C VAL A 16 18.69 -3.92 8.47
N VAL A 17 18.70 -2.88 9.32
CA VAL A 17 19.95 -2.18 9.66
C VAL A 17 20.89 -3.07 10.49
N GLU A 18 20.35 -3.85 11.43
CA GLU A 18 21.12 -4.84 12.19
C GLU A 18 21.74 -5.91 11.28
N ASP A 19 20.97 -6.46 10.35
CA ASP A 19 21.44 -7.46 9.39
C ASP A 19 22.53 -6.91 8.46
N PHE A 20 22.39 -5.65 8.01
CA PHE A 20 23.42 -4.95 7.25
C PHE A 20 24.74 -4.84 8.03
N LEU A 21 24.67 -4.41 9.30
CA LEU A 21 25.85 -4.31 10.18
C LEU A 21 26.46 -5.69 10.48
N ASN A 22 25.63 -6.70 10.74
CA ASN A 22 26.07 -8.08 10.94
C ASN A 22 26.80 -8.62 9.71
N GLU A 23 26.32 -8.30 8.51
CA GLU A 23 26.99 -8.69 7.27
C GLU A 23 28.35 -7.99 7.13
N LEU A 24 28.47 -6.71 7.47
CA LEU A 24 29.77 -6.02 7.51
C LEU A 24 30.73 -6.67 8.51
N ALA A 25 30.27 -7.07 9.70
CA ALA A 25 31.08 -7.83 10.64
C ALA A 25 31.53 -9.18 10.07
N ASN A 26 30.66 -9.90 9.36
CA ASN A 26 31.00 -11.16 8.68
C ASN A 26 32.03 -10.99 7.56
N ARG A 27 32.19 -9.76 7.03
CA ARG A 27 33.24 -9.42 6.05
C ARG A 27 34.58 -9.09 6.71
N ASP A 28 34.68 -9.11 8.04
CA ASP A 28 35.89 -8.83 8.82
C ASP A 28 36.48 -7.43 8.55
N LEU A 29 35.63 -6.42 8.28
CA LEU A 29 36.09 -5.04 8.15
C LEU A 29 36.73 -4.53 9.46
N PRO A 30 37.92 -3.91 9.41
CA PRO A 30 38.53 -3.29 10.58
C PRO A 30 37.63 -2.21 11.19
N PRO A 31 37.53 -2.11 12.53
CA PRO A 31 36.74 -1.07 13.19
C PRO A 31 37.07 0.34 12.74
N ASP A 32 38.35 0.66 12.53
CA ASP A 32 38.77 2.00 12.07
C ASP A 32 38.20 2.32 10.69
N GLN A 33 38.22 1.35 9.77
CA GLN A 33 37.68 1.50 8.41
C GLN A 33 36.14 1.60 8.42
N LEU A 34 35.48 0.78 9.24
CA LEU A 34 34.04 0.88 9.43
C LEU A 34 33.64 2.23 10.04
N GLY A 35 34.47 2.75 10.97
CA GLY A 35 34.33 4.08 11.54
C GLY A 35 34.42 5.16 10.46
N GLU A 36 35.39 5.10 9.56
CA GLU A 36 35.51 6.06 8.46
C GLU A 36 34.23 6.10 7.60
N ILE A 37 33.63 4.94 7.31
CA ILE A 37 32.44 4.84 6.45
C ILE A 37 31.16 5.31 7.16
N ILE A 38 30.96 4.89 8.40
CA ILE A 38 29.73 5.17 9.17
C ILE A 38 29.75 6.59 9.77
N GLU A 39 30.93 7.08 10.17
CA GLU A 39 31.07 8.33 10.92
C GLU A 39 31.58 9.50 10.07
N ASP A 40 32.50 9.25 9.14
CA ASP A 40 33.29 10.29 8.46
C ASP A 40 33.05 10.35 6.94
N ASP A 41 31.88 9.88 6.49
CA ASP A 41 31.46 9.87 5.07
C ASP A 41 32.41 9.10 4.13
N GLY A 42 33.14 8.11 4.65
CA GLY A 42 34.00 7.24 3.86
C GLY A 42 33.21 6.30 2.93
N GLU A 43 33.86 5.82 1.88
CA GLU A 43 33.24 4.92 0.90
C GLU A 43 33.73 3.47 1.07
N PHE A 44 32.90 2.51 0.66
CA PHE A 44 33.34 1.12 0.56
C PHE A 44 34.26 0.92 -0.65
N GLU A 45 35.36 0.19 -0.48
CA GLU A 45 36.12 -0.33 -1.61
C GLU A 45 35.69 -1.78 -1.92
N GLY A 46 35.62 -2.14 -3.21
CA GLY A 46 35.19 -3.49 -3.60
C GLY A 46 36.08 -4.63 -3.07
N ALA A 47 37.33 -4.33 -2.72
CA ALA A 47 38.24 -5.28 -2.09
C ALA A 47 37.79 -5.64 -0.66
N ASP A 48 37.25 -4.67 0.08
CA ASP A 48 36.79 -4.83 1.46
C ASP A 48 35.57 -5.74 1.51
N LEU A 49 34.64 -5.49 0.59
CA LEU A 49 33.38 -6.18 0.54
C LEU A 49 33.44 -7.49 -0.23
N ARG A 50 34.53 -7.80 -0.96
CA ARG A 50 34.60 -8.97 -1.87
C ARG A 50 33.46 -9.00 -2.92
N GLN A 51 32.84 -7.85 -3.16
CA GLN A 51 31.80 -7.61 -4.14
C GLN A 51 31.78 -6.11 -4.48
N PHE A 52 31.09 -5.74 -5.56
CA PHE A 52 30.95 -4.32 -5.90
C PHE A 52 30.21 -3.58 -4.78
N PRO A 53 30.70 -2.42 -4.33
CA PRO A 53 30.09 -1.64 -3.25
C PRO A 53 28.60 -1.39 -3.42
N GLU A 54 28.20 -0.87 -4.57
CA GLU A 54 26.79 -0.60 -4.88
C GLU A 54 25.93 -1.86 -4.76
N ARG A 55 26.39 -2.99 -5.32
CA ARG A 55 25.70 -4.28 -5.19
C ARG A 55 25.59 -4.77 -3.75
N PHE A 56 26.57 -4.47 -2.90
CA PHE A 56 26.47 -4.79 -1.48
C PHE A 56 25.36 -4.01 -0.79
N VAL A 57 25.29 -2.72 -1.07
CA VAL A 57 24.27 -1.85 -0.48
C VAL A 57 22.90 -2.22 -1.03
N GLU A 58 22.79 -2.54 -2.32
CA GLU A 58 21.60 -3.14 -2.94
C GLU A 58 21.09 -4.37 -2.17
N ASP A 59 21.91 -5.42 -2.11
CA ASP A 59 21.53 -6.73 -1.60
C ASP A 59 21.23 -6.73 -0.08
N HIS A 60 21.90 -5.87 0.69
CA HIS A 60 21.88 -5.91 2.16
C HIS A 60 21.22 -4.71 2.83
N LEU A 61 20.84 -3.67 2.08
CA LEU A 61 20.21 -2.48 2.65
C LEU A 61 19.06 -1.94 1.78
N ILE A 62 19.29 -1.62 0.51
CA ILE A 62 18.30 -0.95 -0.34
C ILE A 62 17.10 -1.85 -0.64
N TRP A 63 17.31 -3.08 -1.15
CA TRP A 63 16.17 -3.96 -1.46
C TRP A 63 15.38 -4.36 -0.22
N PRO A 64 16.00 -4.73 0.91
CA PRO A 64 15.27 -4.96 2.14
C PRO A 64 14.51 -3.73 2.65
N VAL A 65 15.08 -2.52 2.56
CA VAL A 65 14.35 -1.28 2.93
C VAL A 65 13.15 -1.05 2.02
N LEU A 66 13.29 -1.20 0.70
CA LEU A 66 12.19 -1.03 -0.25
C LEU A 66 11.04 -2.01 0.01
N ASP A 67 11.35 -3.26 0.38
CA ASP A 67 10.37 -4.27 0.77
C ASP A 67 9.57 -3.84 2.00
N VAL A 68 10.24 -3.35 3.06
CA VAL A 68 9.56 -2.85 4.27
C VAL A 68 8.73 -1.59 3.98
N LEU A 69 9.23 -0.67 3.14
CA LEU A 69 8.46 0.50 2.67
C LEU A 69 7.26 0.08 1.78
N GLY A 70 7.23 -1.17 1.32
CA GLY A 70 6.17 -1.81 0.55
C GLY A 70 6.21 -1.49 -0.94
N TYR A 71 7.37 -1.19 -1.50
CA TYR A 71 7.52 -0.98 -2.94
C TYR A 71 7.62 -2.32 -3.66
N ALA A 72 6.82 -2.51 -4.70
CA ALA A 72 7.04 -3.55 -5.69
C ALA A 72 8.02 -2.99 -6.73
N VAL A 73 9.21 -3.57 -6.83
CA VAL A 73 10.25 -3.07 -7.73
C VAL A 73 10.68 -4.12 -8.75
N THR A 74 10.92 -3.65 -9.97
CA THR A 74 11.59 -4.41 -11.02
C THR A 74 13.03 -3.89 -11.15
N PRO A 75 14.04 -4.65 -10.71
CA PRO A 75 15.44 -4.29 -10.89
C PRO A 75 15.79 -4.31 -12.38
N ARG A 76 16.53 -3.29 -12.83
CA ARG A 76 17.11 -3.17 -14.18
C ARG A 76 16.11 -3.56 -15.28
N PRO A 77 15.02 -2.80 -15.44
CA PRO A 77 13.92 -3.15 -16.34
C PRO A 77 14.45 -3.40 -17.76
N ASP A 78 14.48 -4.67 -18.17
CA ASP A 78 15.07 -5.11 -19.43
C ASP A 78 14.21 -4.64 -20.60
N SER A 79 14.80 -4.02 -21.62
CA SER A 79 14.15 -3.84 -22.92
C SER A 79 15.08 -4.35 -24.03
N PRO A 80 14.62 -5.30 -24.86
CA PRO A 80 15.46 -5.89 -25.88
C PRO A 80 15.93 -4.84 -26.90
N GLY A 81 17.24 -4.53 -26.91
CA GLY A 81 17.89 -3.78 -28.00
C GLY A 81 18.70 -2.54 -27.63
N ARG A 82 18.81 -2.15 -26.35
CA ARG A 82 19.69 -1.03 -25.92
C ARG A 82 20.83 -1.49 -25.01
N SER A 83 21.83 -0.62 -24.85
CA SER A 83 22.99 -0.90 -23.99
C SER A 83 22.63 -0.76 -22.50
N ARG A 84 23.41 -1.38 -21.62
CA ARG A 84 23.17 -1.40 -20.16
C ARG A 84 23.30 -0.03 -19.47
N GLU A 85 23.88 0.97 -20.14
CA GLU A 85 24.12 2.33 -19.61
C GLU A 85 22.94 3.29 -19.85
N GLU A 86 21.79 2.79 -20.32
CA GLU A 86 20.62 3.62 -20.69
C GLU A 86 19.38 3.38 -19.80
N TYR A 87 19.52 2.68 -18.67
CA TYR A 87 18.38 2.30 -17.84
C TYR A 87 18.58 2.64 -16.37
N PRO A 88 17.50 3.08 -15.70
CA PRO A 88 17.55 3.26 -14.28
C PRO A 88 17.77 1.94 -13.54
N ASP A 89 18.32 2.01 -12.34
CA ASP A 89 18.65 0.82 -11.55
C ASP A 89 17.41 -0.01 -11.20
N PHE A 90 16.26 0.64 -10.98
CA PHE A 90 14.98 -0.03 -10.81
C PHE A 90 13.78 0.81 -11.27
N ARG A 91 12.63 0.15 -11.43
CA ARG A 91 11.32 0.78 -11.61
C ARG A 91 10.41 0.36 -10.46
N VAL A 92 9.54 1.26 -10.02
CA VAL A 92 8.48 0.96 -9.05
C VAL A 92 7.19 0.61 -9.80
N ASP A 93 6.63 -0.57 -9.52
CA ASP A 93 5.50 -1.13 -10.26
C ASP A 93 4.15 -0.92 -9.55
N ASN A 94 4.16 -0.55 -8.27
CA ASN A 94 2.95 -0.31 -7.47
C ASN A 94 2.74 1.17 -7.12
N LEU A 95 3.26 2.06 -7.96
CA LEU A 95 2.90 3.48 -7.98
C LEU A 95 2.21 3.80 -9.31
N PRO A 96 1.21 4.68 -9.29
CA PRO A 96 0.42 5.01 -10.48
C PRO A 96 1.21 5.85 -11.49
N ALA A 97 2.01 6.79 -10.98
CA ALA A 97 2.94 7.56 -11.78
C ALA A 97 4.13 6.70 -12.19
N SER A 98 4.74 7.03 -13.34
CA SER A 98 5.93 6.33 -13.81
C SER A 98 7.13 6.72 -12.94
N VAL A 99 7.42 5.89 -11.93
CA VAL A 99 8.49 6.11 -10.95
C VAL A 99 9.66 5.17 -11.20
N ILE A 100 10.83 5.76 -11.33
CA ILE A 100 12.11 5.05 -11.47
C ILE A 100 12.99 5.25 -10.23
N GLY A 101 14.05 4.48 -10.12
CA GLY A 101 14.97 4.55 -9.01
C GLY A 101 16.42 4.45 -9.44
N GLU A 102 17.24 5.35 -8.87
CA GLU A 102 18.69 5.33 -8.95
C GLU A 102 19.30 5.05 -7.59
N ASN A 103 20.31 4.17 -7.57
CA ASN A 103 21.04 3.88 -6.35
C ASN A 103 22.56 3.93 -6.49
N LYS A 104 23.22 4.24 -5.38
CA LYS A 104 24.69 4.22 -5.25
C LYS A 104 25.13 3.46 -4.01
N SER A 105 26.46 3.32 -3.87
CA SER A 105 27.06 2.92 -2.60
C SER A 105 26.87 4.02 -1.55
N VAL A 106 26.93 3.66 -0.26
CA VAL A 106 26.78 4.60 0.87
C VAL A 106 27.63 5.86 0.73
N ASN A 107 27.07 6.98 1.20
CA ASN A 107 27.67 8.31 1.18
C ASN A 107 27.82 8.95 -0.21
N ASP A 108 27.14 8.42 -1.24
CA ASP A 108 27.17 8.90 -2.63
C ASP A 108 25.79 9.24 -3.21
N ILE A 109 24.90 9.82 -2.40
CA ILE A 109 23.55 10.24 -2.82
C ILE A 109 23.55 11.25 -3.98
N GLU A 110 24.57 12.10 -4.09
CA GLU A 110 24.61 13.14 -5.13
C GLU A 110 24.84 12.54 -6.52
N SER A 111 25.61 11.46 -6.64
CA SER A 111 25.74 10.74 -7.91
C SER A 111 24.42 10.09 -8.33
N ALA A 112 23.66 9.51 -7.39
CA ALA A 112 22.32 8.99 -7.65
C ALA A 112 21.38 10.10 -8.18
N LYS A 113 21.43 11.29 -7.58
CA LYS A 113 20.61 12.44 -7.99
C LYS A 113 20.99 12.99 -9.38
N ILE A 114 22.28 13.03 -9.70
CA ILE A 114 22.74 13.47 -11.03
C ILE A 114 22.23 12.52 -12.12
N GLU A 115 22.41 11.21 -11.93
CA GLU A 115 21.94 10.21 -12.89
C GLU A 115 20.40 10.21 -12.99
N LEU A 116 19.71 10.38 -11.86
CA LEU A 116 18.26 10.46 -11.85
C LEU A 116 17.74 11.68 -12.63
N LEU A 117 18.39 12.84 -12.51
CA LEU A 117 18.05 14.03 -13.27
C LEU A 117 18.16 13.79 -14.78
N ASP A 118 19.24 13.12 -15.22
CA ASP A 118 19.44 12.77 -16.62
C ASP A 118 18.32 11.84 -17.14
N TYR A 119 17.87 10.88 -16.32
CA TYR A 119 16.74 10.03 -16.69
C TYR A 119 15.43 10.78 -16.75
N LEU A 120 15.07 11.57 -15.73
CA LEU A 120 13.80 12.29 -15.71
C LEU A 120 13.72 13.33 -16.85
N ASP A 121 14.83 13.95 -17.27
CA ASP A 121 14.85 14.92 -18.38
C ASP A 121 14.62 14.24 -19.74
N ASN A 122 15.19 13.06 -19.94
CA ASN A 122 15.22 12.39 -21.25
C ASN A 122 14.13 11.34 -21.45
N THR A 123 13.30 11.06 -20.44
CA THR A 123 12.32 9.97 -20.47
C THR A 123 10.89 10.47 -20.27
N ARG A 124 9.92 9.55 -20.23
CA ARG A 124 8.52 9.83 -19.87
C ARG A 124 8.26 9.54 -18.39
N HIS A 125 9.31 9.48 -17.56
CA HIS A 125 9.18 9.26 -16.12
C HIS A 125 8.88 10.59 -15.43
N GLU A 126 7.96 10.56 -14.47
CA GLU A 126 7.47 11.77 -13.80
C GLU A 126 8.18 12.00 -12.48
N TYR A 127 8.47 10.90 -11.77
CA TYR A 127 9.11 10.93 -10.47
C TYR A 127 10.26 9.93 -10.39
N GLY A 128 11.16 10.18 -9.45
CA GLY A 128 12.36 9.39 -9.25
C GLY A 128 12.72 9.22 -7.79
N ILE A 129 13.13 8.00 -7.40
CA ILE A 129 13.74 7.72 -6.11
C ILE A 129 15.26 7.79 -6.29
N ALA A 130 15.96 8.58 -5.48
CA ALA A 130 17.41 8.52 -5.38
C ALA A 130 17.83 8.03 -3.99
N THR A 131 18.77 7.09 -3.95
CA THR A 131 19.28 6.55 -2.68
C THR A 131 20.74 6.11 -2.74
N ASP A 132 21.42 6.13 -1.59
CA ASP A 132 22.70 5.45 -1.38
C ASP A 132 22.62 4.39 -0.27
N GLY A 133 21.40 3.97 0.08
CA GLY A 133 21.08 3.13 1.24
C GLY A 133 20.96 3.90 2.56
N PHE A 134 21.77 4.94 2.78
CA PHE A 134 21.71 5.77 4.00
C PHE A 134 20.79 6.97 3.86
N GLN A 135 20.73 7.58 2.70
CA GLN A 135 19.90 8.73 2.36
C GLN A 135 18.94 8.35 1.24
N TRP A 136 17.74 8.90 1.33
CA TRP A 136 16.62 8.55 0.45
C TRP A 136 15.81 9.81 0.16
N GLY A 137 15.38 9.97 -1.09
CA GLY A 137 14.44 11.02 -1.46
C GLY A 137 13.64 10.66 -2.70
N VAL A 138 12.46 11.27 -2.83
CA VAL A 138 11.61 11.18 -4.03
C VAL A 138 11.55 12.55 -4.67
N TYR A 139 11.80 12.60 -5.97
CA TYR A 139 12.04 13.83 -6.70
C TYR A 139 11.21 13.91 -7.97
N GLU A 140 10.88 15.13 -8.35
CA GLU A 140 10.42 15.51 -9.69
C GLU A 140 11.42 16.49 -10.32
N ILE A 141 11.30 16.73 -11.62
CA ILE A 141 12.03 17.82 -12.26
C ILE A 141 11.24 19.12 -12.11
N SER A 142 11.92 20.17 -11.65
CA SER A 142 11.41 21.54 -11.77
C SER A 142 12.33 22.44 -12.57
N GLU A 143 11.73 23.38 -13.30
CA GLU A 143 12.45 24.43 -14.00
C GLU A 143 12.77 25.56 -13.00
N SER A 144 14.06 25.79 -12.74
CA SER A 144 14.47 27.01 -12.05
C SER A 144 14.36 28.22 -12.99
N ASP A 145 14.07 29.42 -12.44
CA ASP A 145 14.00 30.73 -13.12
C ASP A 145 15.32 31.06 -13.87
N GLY A 146 15.59 30.38 -14.99
CA GLY A 146 16.92 30.38 -15.62
C GLY A 146 17.23 29.35 -16.71
N ARG A 147 16.38 28.33 -16.97
CA ARG A 147 16.56 27.21 -17.93
C ARG A 147 17.47 26.05 -17.48
N ASP A 148 17.90 26.01 -16.22
CA ASP A 148 18.57 24.83 -15.67
C ASP A 148 17.52 23.97 -14.95
N LEU A 149 17.50 22.66 -15.28
CA LEU A 149 16.64 21.67 -14.63
C LEU A 149 17.25 21.28 -13.29
N ALA A 150 16.41 21.08 -12.29
CA ALA A 150 16.82 20.61 -10.97
C ALA A 150 15.84 19.57 -10.44
N LEU A 151 16.33 18.71 -9.55
CA LEU A 151 15.47 17.83 -8.77
C LEU A 151 14.83 18.61 -7.62
N GLU A 152 13.52 18.60 -7.57
CA GLU A 152 12.72 19.11 -6.46
C GLU A 152 12.13 17.95 -5.67
N ALA A 153 12.25 18.01 -4.35
CA ALA A 153 11.82 16.93 -3.48
C ALA A 153 10.30 16.96 -3.32
N VAL A 154 9.64 15.89 -3.76
CA VAL A 154 8.18 15.70 -3.61
C VAL A 154 7.83 15.31 -2.17
N VAL A 155 8.75 14.60 -1.52
CA VAL A 155 8.71 14.29 -0.08
C VAL A 155 10.04 14.68 0.54
N GLU A 156 10.02 15.08 1.82
CA GLU A 156 11.25 15.49 2.51
C GLU A 156 12.28 14.34 2.53
N PRO A 157 13.54 14.56 2.09
CA PRO A 157 14.56 13.52 2.11
C PRO A 157 14.82 12.99 3.53
N GLN A 158 14.98 11.68 3.66
CA GLN A 158 15.17 11.00 4.94
C GLN A 158 16.55 10.34 5.01
N SER A 159 17.02 10.05 6.23
CA SER A 159 18.29 9.35 6.44
C SER A 159 18.20 8.27 7.52
N LEU A 160 18.72 7.09 7.19
CA LEU A 160 18.98 5.97 8.11
C LEU A 160 20.35 6.08 8.79
N LYS A 161 21.23 6.98 8.34
CA LYS A 161 22.60 7.11 8.86
C LYS A 161 22.67 7.28 10.38
N PRO A 162 21.81 8.10 11.04
CA PRO A 162 21.83 8.20 12.49
C PRO A 162 21.50 6.88 13.22
N VAL A 163 20.65 6.04 12.61
CA VAL A 163 20.29 4.72 13.16
C VAL A 163 21.43 3.73 12.98
N VAL A 164 22.07 3.73 11.80
CA VAL A 164 23.27 2.95 11.52
C VAL A 164 24.39 3.31 12.51
N GLN A 165 24.62 4.60 12.74
CA GLN A 165 25.57 5.10 13.73
C GLN A 165 25.21 4.62 15.14
N TYR A 166 23.94 4.73 15.54
CA TYR A 166 23.49 4.30 16.87
C TYR A 166 23.85 2.82 17.12
N LEU A 167 23.43 1.93 16.21
CA LEU A 167 23.62 0.50 16.34
C LEU A 167 25.10 0.08 16.25
N ALA A 168 25.86 0.67 15.33
CA ALA A 168 27.28 0.36 15.20
C ALA A 168 28.09 0.75 16.45
N ARG A 169 27.71 1.86 17.12
CA ARG A 169 28.33 2.29 18.38
C ARG A 169 27.89 1.43 19.56
N GLU A 170 26.60 1.09 19.63
CA GLU A 170 26.04 0.21 20.67
C GLU A 170 26.72 -1.16 20.67
N GLU A 171 26.89 -1.76 19.49
CA GLU A 171 27.56 -3.05 19.27
C GLU A 171 29.10 -2.95 19.30
N ARG A 172 29.65 -1.75 19.49
CA ARG A 172 31.10 -1.46 19.51
C ARG A 172 31.83 -1.94 18.26
N MET A 173 31.17 -1.82 17.10
CA MET A 173 31.74 -2.16 15.80
C MET A 173 32.72 -1.08 15.32
N VAL A 174 32.54 0.16 15.77
CA VAL A 174 33.38 1.32 15.45
C VAL A 174 34.22 1.75 16.67
N PRO A 175 35.32 2.50 16.49
CA PRO A 175 36.23 2.86 17.58
C PRO A 175 35.60 3.80 18.61
N TYR A 176 34.60 4.58 18.19
CA TYR A 176 33.89 5.53 19.02
C TYR A 176 32.56 4.94 19.49
N ALA A 177 32.40 4.63 20.78
CA ALA A 177 31.21 3.95 21.31
C ALA A 177 30.26 4.86 22.12
N ASP A 178 30.39 6.19 21.99
CA ASP A 178 29.52 7.13 22.71
C ASP A 178 28.25 7.44 21.91
N LEU A 179 27.08 7.18 22.52
CA LEU A 179 25.77 7.42 21.92
C LEU A 179 25.29 8.88 22.07
N ASN A 180 26.02 9.72 22.80
CA ASN A 180 25.62 11.11 23.03
C ASN A 180 25.38 11.87 21.71
N GLY A 181 24.17 12.41 21.57
CA GLY A 181 23.77 13.21 20.41
C GLY A 181 23.11 12.41 19.28
N LEU A 182 23.05 11.08 19.37
CA LEU A 182 22.28 10.24 18.45
C LEU A 182 20.85 10.04 18.97
N PRO A 183 19.84 10.06 18.09
CA PRO A 183 18.48 9.71 18.45
C PRO A 183 18.35 8.19 18.69
N GLU A 184 17.46 7.80 19.60
CA GLU A 184 17.02 6.40 19.71
C GLU A 184 16.40 5.94 18.38
N PRO A 185 16.67 4.72 17.89
CA PRO A 185 16.27 4.26 16.55
C PRO A 185 14.78 4.38 16.20
N ASP A 186 13.89 4.08 17.15
CA ASP A 186 12.44 3.98 16.90
C ASP A 186 11.85 5.25 16.29
N GLY A 187 12.27 6.43 16.76
CA GLY A 187 11.74 7.72 16.31
C GLY A 187 12.10 8.03 14.85
N PRO A 188 13.40 8.09 14.50
CA PRO A 188 13.85 8.24 13.12
C PRO A 188 13.29 7.18 12.17
N LEU A 189 13.22 5.90 12.58
CA LEU A 189 12.67 4.84 11.74
C LEU A 189 11.16 5.03 11.49
N ALA A 190 10.41 5.47 12.50
CA ALA A 190 8.98 5.77 12.33
C ALA A 190 8.78 6.93 11.35
N THR A 191 9.56 8.01 11.49
CA THR A 191 9.51 9.16 10.56
C THR A 191 9.92 8.73 9.15
N PHE A 192 10.98 7.93 9.02
CA PHE A 192 11.46 7.40 7.74
C PHE A 192 10.34 6.61 7.03
N PHE A 193 9.71 5.66 7.73
CA PHE A 193 8.61 4.88 7.19
C PHE A 193 7.38 5.73 6.85
N GLN A 194 7.03 6.70 7.68
CA GLN A 194 5.86 7.56 7.45
C GLN A 194 6.00 8.47 6.24
N ASN A 195 7.22 8.94 5.96
CA ASN A 195 7.49 9.87 4.85
C ASN A 195 7.81 9.16 3.54
N LEU A 196 8.50 8.00 3.60
CA LEU A 196 8.95 7.27 2.40
C LEU A 196 8.19 5.97 2.14
N GLY A 197 7.28 5.54 3.02
CA GLY A 197 6.40 4.42 2.73
C GLY A 197 5.57 4.71 1.48
N HIS A 198 5.38 3.71 0.63
CA HIS A 198 4.79 3.92 -0.70
C HIS A 198 3.41 4.63 -0.67
N HIS A 199 2.66 4.53 0.43
CA HIS A 199 1.40 5.26 0.64
C HIS A 199 1.56 6.77 0.65
N HIS A 200 2.55 7.24 1.40
CA HIS A 200 2.80 8.66 1.51
C HIS A 200 3.30 9.20 0.18
N VAL A 201 4.25 8.49 -0.42
CA VAL A 201 4.80 8.83 -1.74
C VAL A 201 3.72 8.81 -2.80
N ARG A 202 2.87 7.77 -2.85
CA ARG A 202 1.72 7.70 -3.76
C ARG A 202 0.83 8.92 -3.63
N ARG A 203 0.47 9.34 -2.41
CA ARG A 203 -0.34 10.56 -2.21
C ARG A 203 0.39 11.81 -2.69
N ALA A 204 1.68 11.91 -2.41
CA ALA A 204 2.48 13.07 -2.78
C ALA A 204 2.68 13.18 -4.31
N THR A 205 2.68 12.06 -5.02
CA THR A 205 2.77 11.97 -6.49
C THR A 205 1.39 11.90 -7.17
N GLY A 206 0.31 12.35 -6.51
CA GLY A 206 -1.03 12.43 -7.12
C GLY A 206 -1.90 11.16 -7.07
N GLY A 207 -1.37 10.01 -6.62
CA GLY A 207 -2.02 8.71 -6.71
C GLY A 207 -3.30 8.46 -5.90
N LEU A 208 -3.86 9.49 -5.25
CA LEU A 208 -5.18 9.42 -4.62
C LEU A 208 -6.30 9.78 -5.60
N SER A 209 -6.08 10.71 -6.54
CA SER A 209 -7.02 10.91 -7.66
C SER A 209 -7.13 9.62 -8.46
N ASP A 210 -5.99 9.01 -8.75
CA ASP A 210 -5.89 7.76 -9.50
C ASP A 210 -6.65 6.59 -8.86
N PHE A 211 -6.64 6.51 -7.53
CA PHE A 211 -7.43 5.51 -6.79
C PHE A 211 -8.94 5.81 -6.86
N HIS A 212 -9.31 7.09 -6.80
CA HIS A 212 -10.70 7.52 -6.96
C HIS A 212 -11.20 7.30 -8.39
N ASP A 213 -10.38 7.58 -9.40
CA ASP A 213 -10.66 7.30 -10.81
C ASP A 213 -10.88 5.80 -11.02
N LEU A 214 -9.98 4.96 -10.51
CA LEU A 214 -10.16 3.50 -10.53
C LEU A 214 -11.46 3.07 -9.82
N TYR A 215 -11.78 3.67 -8.68
CA TYR A 215 -13.03 3.38 -7.97
C TYR A 215 -14.26 3.70 -8.84
N VAL A 216 -14.28 4.86 -9.52
CA VAL A 216 -15.39 5.25 -10.41
C VAL A 216 -15.42 4.36 -11.66
N GLU A 217 -14.26 4.06 -12.25
CA GLU A 217 -14.13 3.15 -13.39
C GLU A 217 -14.70 1.76 -13.09
N ILE A 218 -14.37 1.20 -11.93
CA ILE A 218 -14.93 -0.09 -11.48
C ILE A 218 -16.42 0.00 -11.29
N LEU A 219 -16.88 1.07 -10.67
CA LEU A 219 -18.27 1.19 -10.27
C LEU A 219 -19.18 1.37 -11.49
N VAL A 220 -18.88 2.35 -12.36
CA VAL A 220 -19.75 2.79 -13.46
C VAL A 220 -19.07 2.81 -14.84
N GLY A 221 -17.77 2.53 -14.94
CA GLY A 221 -17.04 2.55 -16.21
C GLY A 221 -16.65 3.95 -16.70
N GLU A 222 -16.82 4.97 -15.86
CA GLU A 222 -16.48 6.36 -16.18
C GLU A 222 -15.17 6.74 -15.45
N GLY A 223 -14.02 6.44 -16.05
CA GLY A 223 -12.71 6.85 -15.52
C GLY A 223 -11.72 7.12 -16.65
N ASP A 224 -10.77 8.03 -16.41
CA ASP A 224 -9.67 8.32 -17.36
C ASP A 224 -8.45 7.41 -17.14
N TYR A 225 -8.58 6.42 -16.26
CA TYR A 225 -7.53 5.49 -15.91
C TYR A 225 -7.44 4.36 -16.94
N ASP A 226 -6.36 4.30 -17.72
CA ASP A 226 -6.16 3.32 -18.80
C ASP A 226 -5.64 1.98 -18.22
N HIS A 227 -6.42 1.34 -17.35
CA HIS A 227 -6.06 0.03 -16.80
C HIS A 227 -6.33 -1.11 -17.79
N GLU A 228 -5.32 -1.97 -18.01
CA GLU A 228 -5.55 -3.30 -18.58
C GLU A 228 -6.18 -4.21 -17.51
N GLY A 229 -7.50 -4.46 -17.55
CA GLY A 229 -8.08 -5.56 -16.77
C GLY A 229 -9.49 -5.40 -16.21
N ILE A 230 -10.24 -4.34 -16.56
CA ILE A 230 -11.65 -4.22 -16.19
C ILE A 230 -12.47 -4.00 -17.45
N ASP A 231 -12.97 -5.09 -18.02
CA ASP A 231 -13.68 -5.05 -19.30
C ASP A 231 -15.16 -4.67 -19.12
N THR A 232 -15.71 -4.81 -17.90
CA THR A 232 -17.13 -4.60 -17.60
C THR A 232 -17.31 -3.93 -16.24
N PRO A 233 -17.98 -2.77 -16.16
CA PRO A 233 -18.27 -2.11 -14.89
C PRO A 233 -19.15 -2.96 -13.97
N LEU A 234 -18.95 -2.83 -12.66
CA LEU A 234 -19.71 -3.59 -11.66
C LEU A 234 -21.22 -3.36 -11.76
N VAL A 235 -21.66 -2.14 -12.06
CA VAL A 235 -23.08 -1.82 -12.29
C VAL A 235 -23.70 -2.66 -13.42
N GLU A 236 -22.94 -2.96 -14.47
CA GLU A 236 -23.41 -3.76 -15.60
C GLU A 236 -23.46 -5.26 -15.27
N ALA A 237 -22.63 -5.71 -14.32
CA ALA A 237 -22.54 -7.11 -13.88
C ALA A 237 -23.60 -7.51 -12.84
N ILE A 238 -24.41 -6.57 -12.38
CA ILE A 238 -25.44 -6.80 -11.36
C ILE A 238 -26.73 -7.34 -11.99
N ASP A 239 -27.12 -8.54 -11.54
CA ASP A 239 -28.47 -9.07 -11.72
C ASP A 239 -29.35 -8.56 -10.58
N ALA A 240 -30.32 -7.70 -10.90
CA ALA A 240 -31.13 -6.98 -9.93
C ALA A 240 -32.59 -7.46 -9.97
N PRO A 241 -33.34 -7.33 -8.86
CA PRO A 241 -34.76 -7.66 -8.83
C PRO A 241 -35.55 -6.79 -9.82
N ALA A 242 -36.71 -7.30 -10.26
CA ALA A 242 -37.45 -6.75 -11.40
C ALA A 242 -37.95 -5.29 -11.22
N ASN A 243 -37.97 -4.79 -10.00
CA ASN A 243 -38.36 -3.43 -9.60
C ASN A 243 -37.17 -2.46 -9.48
N ALA A 244 -35.93 -2.94 -9.51
CA ALA A 244 -34.73 -2.10 -9.37
C ALA A 244 -34.43 -1.33 -10.66
N GLY A 245 -34.20 -0.02 -10.53
CA GLY A 245 -33.66 0.82 -11.59
C GLY A 245 -32.13 0.89 -11.55
N GLU A 246 -31.56 1.69 -12.46
CA GLU A 246 -30.11 1.90 -12.54
C GLU A 246 -29.54 2.52 -11.26
N ALA A 247 -30.27 3.44 -10.63
CA ALA A 247 -29.81 4.08 -9.41
C ALA A 247 -29.71 3.10 -8.23
N GLU A 248 -30.64 2.16 -8.11
CA GLU A 248 -30.60 1.10 -7.11
C GLU A 248 -29.46 0.10 -7.39
N LYS A 249 -29.16 -0.20 -8.67
CA LYS A 249 -27.98 -1.00 -9.05
C LYS A 249 -26.67 -0.31 -8.66
N THR A 250 -26.53 0.98 -8.95
CA THR A 250 -25.34 1.75 -8.54
C THR A 250 -25.21 1.81 -7.01
N ALA A 251 -26.32 1.97 -6.28
CA ALA A 251 -26.31 1.92 -4.82
C ALA A 251 -25.84 0.56 -4.30
N PHE A 252 -26.34 -0.53 -4.88
CA PHE A 252 -25.91 -1.88 -4.53
C PHE A 252 -24.44 -2.13 -4.85
N ALA A 253 -23.98 -1.70 -6.03
CA ALA A 253 -22.58 -1.81 -6.44
C ALA A 253 -21.64 -1.09 -5.46
N ALA A 254 -21.99 0.14 -5.08
CA ALA A 254 -21.17 0.92 -4.16
C ALA A 254 -21.18 0.33 -2.74
N LEU A 255 -22.35 -0.11 -2.25
CA LEU A 255 -22.47 -0.82 -0.97
C LEU A 255 -21.65 -2.12 -0.96
N LEU A 256 -21.64 -2.86 -2.07
CA LEU A 256 -20.82 -4.06 -2.21
C LEU A 256 -19.33 -3.74 -2.10
N LEU A 257 -18.83 -2.72 -2.82
CA LEU A 257 -17.43 -2.29 -2.72
C LEU A 257 -17.08 -1.85 -1.30
N ASP A 258 -17.94 -1.07 -0.64
CA ASP A 258 -17.73 -0.65 0.76
C ASP A 258 -17.70 -1.85 1.72
N ARG A 259 -18.57 -2.86 1.54
CA ARG A 259 -18.57 -4.09 2.36
C ARG A 259 -17.31 -4.92 2.15
N LEU A 260 -16.86 -5.08 0.90
CA LEU A 260 -15.62 -5.79 0.58
C LEU A 260 -14.41 -5.06 1.16
N ALA A 261 -14.37 -3.74 1.04
CA ALA A 261 -13.34 -2.89 1.61
C ALA A 261 -13.32 -2.95 3.15
N PHE A 262 -14.50 -2.99 3.80
CA PHE A 262 -14.63 -3.19 5.24
C PHE A 262 -14.14 -4.57 5.68
N VAL A 263 -14.50 -5.65 4.95
CA VAL A 263 -13.99 -6.99 5.22
C VAL A 263 -12.45 -7.01 5.13
N ARG A 264 -11.89 -6.34 4.11
CA ARG A 264 -10.43 -6.20 3.97
C ARG A 264 -9.80 -5.44 5.13
N LEU A 265 -10.41 -4.34 5.57
CA LEU A 265 -9.98 -3.56 6.74
C LEU A 265 -10.02 -4.41 8.02
N MET A 266 -11.10 -5.16 8.26
CA MET A 266 -11.23 -6.01 9.45
C MET A 266 -10.24 -7.19 9.45
N ARG A 267 -9.93 -7.74 8.29
CA ARG A 267 -8.86 -8.72 8.13
C ARG A 267 -7.50 -8.14 8.51
N ASP A 268 -7.17 -6.96 7.99
CA ASP A 268 -5.89 -6.28 8.27
C ASP A 268 -5.71 -5.98 9.78
N ARG A 269 -6.82 -5.65 10.46
CA ARG A 269 -6.88 -5.46 11.92
C ARG A 269 -6.84 -6.76 12.74
N GLY A 270 -6.78 -7.94 12.09
CA GLY A 270 -6.80 -9.24 12.75
C GLY A 270 -8.14 -9.59 13.41
N VAL A 271 -9.22 -8.90 13.01
CA VAL A 271 -10.59 -9.14 13.51
C VAL A 271 -11.27 -10.27 12.73
N LEU A 272 -10.92 -10.41 11.44
CA LEU A 272 -11.36 -11.49 10.57
C LEU A 272 -10.17 -12.33 10.10
N GLU A 273 -10.32 -13.65 10.13
CA GLU A 273 -9.38 -14.62 9.55
C GLU A 273 -9.96 -15.14 8.21
N LEU A 274 -10.22 -14.22 7.26
CA LEU A 274 -10.83 -14.54 5.97
C LEU A 274 -10.00 -14.01 4.80
N GLU A 275 -9.61 -14.90 3.91
CA GLU A 275 -8.84 -14.62 2.69
C GLU A 275 -9.74 -14.64 1.46
N LEU A 276 -10.38 -13.51 1.12
CA LEU A 276 -11.36 -13.45 0.01
C LEU A 276 -10.82 -14.03 -1.31
N HIS A 277 -9.54 -13.78 -1.63
CA HIS A 277 -8.91 -14.33 -2.82
C HIS A 277 -8.77 -15.86 -2.81
N GLU A 278 -8.51 -16.46 -1.64
CA GLU A 278 -8.45 -17.92 -1.50
C GLU A 278 -9.84 -18.56 -1.63
N VAL A 279 -10.85 -17.91 -1.03
CA VAL A 279 -12.25 -18.34 -1.14
C VAL A 279 -12.72 -18.28 -2.59
N TRP A 280 -12.45 -17.17 -3.28
CA TRP A 280 -12.68 -17.02 -4.71
C TRP A 280 -11.98 -18.11 -5.53
N SER A 281 -10.67 -18.31 -5.28
CA SER A 281 -9.87 -19.33 -5.97
C SER A 281 -10.42 -20.75 -5.78
N HIS A 282 -11.04 -21.03 -4.64
CA HIS A 282 -11.68 -22.32 -4.38
C HIS A 282 -13.03 -22.45 -5.10
N HIS A 283 -13.85 -21.39 -5.12
CA HIS A 283 -15.12 -21.35 -5.84
C HIS A 283 -14.91 -21.48 -7.36
N ASN A 284 -13.95 -20.76 -7.95
CA ASN A 284 -13.70 -20.78 -9.39
C ASN A 284 -13.03 -22.09 -9.88
N ARG A 285 -12.80 -23.08 -9.00
CA ARG A 285 -12.20 -24.37 -9.35
C ARG A 285 -13.23 -25.48 -9.53
N GLY A 286 -13.09 -26.23 -10.62
CA GLY A 286 -13.75 -27.52 -10.81
C GLY A 286 -15.26 -27.41 -10.95
N LEU A 287 -16.00 -28.15 -10.10
CA LEU A 287 -17.47 -28.16 -10.13
C LEU A 287 -18.10 -27.08 -9.25
N ASN A 288 -17.29 -26.37 -8.43
CA ASN A 288 -17.80 -25.39 -7.47
C ASN A 288 -18.41 -24.16 -8.17
N ARG A 289 -17.81 -23.69 -9.27
CA ARG A 289 -18.34 -22.61 -10.13
C ARG A 289 -19.74 -22.84 -10.73
N PHE A 290 -20.29 -24.05 -10.60
CA PHE A 290 -21.63 -24.37 -11.10
C PHE A 290 -22.68 -24.43 -9.98
N GLN A 291 -22.30 -24.12 -8.73
CA GLN A 291 -23.19 -24.15 -7.57
C GLN A 291 -23.97 -22.84 -7.38
N GLY A 292 -23.66 -21.82 -8.18
CA GLY A 292 -24.16 -20.45 -8.08
C GLY A 292 -23.00 -19.46 -8.26
N SER A 293 -23.31 -18.18 -8.37
CA SER A 293 -22.30 -17.12 -8.37
C SER A 293 -21.53 -17.13 -7.05
N PHE A 294 -20.34 -16.56 -7.05
CA PHE A 294 -19.55 -16.32 -5.85
C PHE A 294 -20.27 -15.40 -4.88
N TYR A 295 -20.98 -14.39 -5.40
CA TYR A 295 -21.77 -13.49 -4.58
C TYR A 295 -22.84 -14.26 -3.80
N ASP A 296 -23.71 -15.01 -4.48
CA ASP A 296 -24.83 -15.73 -3.83
C ASP A 296 -24.35 -16.85 -2.92
N THR A 297 -23.26 -17.56 -3.28
CA THR A 297 -22.81 -18.74 -2.53
C THR A 297 -21.83 -18.44 -1.40
N HIS A 298 -21.12 -17.31 -1.43
CA HIS A 298 -20.09 -16.98 -0.43
C HIS A 298 -20.30 -15.61 0.22
N LEU A 299 -20.42 -14.54 -0.57
CA LEU A 299 -20.48 -13.18 -0.02
C LEU A 299 -21.80 -12.89 0.68
N LYS A 300 -22.92 -13.32 0.11
CA LYS A 300 -24.25 -13.12 0.66
C LYS A 300 -24.43 -13.85 2.01
N PRO A 301 -24.11 -15.15 2.14
CA PRO A 301 -24.09 -15.81 3.45
C PRO A 301 -23.13 -15.15 4.43
N LEU A 302 -21.93 -14.74 3.98
CA LEU A 302 -20.98 -14.03 4.82
C LEU A 302 -21.60 -12.72 5.35
N PHE A 303 -22.22 -11.90 4.51
CA PHE A 303 -22.76 -10.62 4.93
C PHE A 303 -23.98 -10.78 5.83
N TYR A 304 -25.00 -11.52 5.40
CA TYR A 304 -26.32 -11.50 6.04
C TYR A 304 -26.55 -12.61 7.08
N ASP A 305 -25.83 -13.72 7.00
CA ASP A 305 -26.04 -14.84 7.93
C ASP A 305 -24.91 -14.92 8.97
N VAL A 306 -23.75 -14.36 8.65
CA VAL A 306 -22.56 -14.45 9.49
C VAL A 306 -22.21 -13.10 10.10
N LEU A 307 -21.96 -12.08 9.28
CA LEU A 307 -21.48 -10.80 9.77
C LEU A 307 -22.59 -9.98 10.45
N SER A 308 -23.82 -9.99 9.94
CA SER A 308 -24.95 -9.28 10.56
C SER A 308 -25.68 -10.03 11.68
N GLU A 309 -25.38 -11.31 11.92
CA GLU A 309 -26.12 -12.13 12.90
C GLU A 309 -25.28 -12.49 14.14
N PRO A 310 -25.84 -12.50 15.36
CA PRO A 310 -25.13 -12.92 16.57
C PRO A 310 -24.67 -14.38 16.53
N LYS A 311 -23.47 -14.70 17.04
CA LYS A 311 -22.87 -16.06 17.03
C LYS A 311 -23.78 -17.20 17.52
N GLY A 312 -24.71 -16.92 18.43
CA GLY A 312 -25.63 -17.94 18.98
C GLY A 312 -26.82 -18.27 18.09
N GLU A 313 -27.05 -17.46 17.04
CA GLU A 313 -28.20 -17.52 16.15
C GLU A 313 -27.82 -17.96 14.72
N ARG A 314 -26.51 -18.09 14.45
CA ARG A 314 -25.96 -18.55 13.17
C ARG A 314 -26.15 -20.05 12.96
N GLU A 315 -26.39 -20.43 11.71
CA GLU A 315 -26.28 -21.82 11.27
C GLU A 315 -24.79 -22.26 11.22
N GLU A 316 -24.51 -23.57 11.17
CA GLU A 316 -23.13 -24.06 11.02
C GLU A 316 -22.55 -23.57 9.68
N ASP A 317 -21.65 -22.58 9.75
CA ASP A 317 -21.02 -21.96 8.60
C ASP A 317 -19.57 -22.45 8.37
N GLY A 318 -19.07 -22.25 7.15
CA GLY A 318 -17.69 -22.59 6.75
C GLY A 318 -16.67 -21.48 7.02
N PHE A 319 -17.07 -20.39 7.68
CA PHE A 319 -16.28 -19.18 7.85
C PHE A 319 -15.57 -19.11 9.22
N GLY A 320 -15.67 -20.17 10.02
CA GLY A 320 -14.96 -20.30 11.29
C GLY A 320 -15.75 -19.71 12.45
N SER A 321 -15.32 -18.57 13.00
CA SER A 321 -16.01 -17.91 14.13
C SER A 321 -15.85 -16.38 14.12
N PRO A 322 -16.09 -15.70 12.98
CA PRO A 322 -15.95 -14.25 12.87
C PRO A 322 -16.86 -13.52 13.87
N PRO A 323 -16.56 -12.28 14.28
CA PRO A 323 -17.44 -11.52 15.16
C PRO A 323 -18.78 -11.18 14.49
N HIS A 324 -19.68 -10.64 15.29
CA HIS A 324 -20.94 -10.07 14.83
C HIS A 324 -20.75 -8.56 14.71
N PHE A 325 -21.10 -8.02 13.55
CA PHE A 325 -21.12 -6.60 13.20
C PHE A 325 -22.57 -6.12 13.22
N ALA A 326 -22.85 -5.09 14.01
CA ALA A 326 -24.20 -4.65 14.36
C ALA A 326 -24.42 -3.14 14.14
N GLY A 327 -23.49 -2.48 13.46
CA GLY A 327 -23.64 -1.07 13.08
C GLY A 327 -24.49 -0.87 11.83
N GLY A 328 -24.92 -1.95 11.19
CA GLY A 328 -25.89 -1.93 10.09
C GLY A 328 -25.27 -1.94 8.70
N LEU A 329 -23.93 -1.97 8.57
CA LEU A 329 -23.29 -2.07 7.25
C LEU A 329 -23.63 -3.40 6.55
N PHE A 330 -23.75 -4.47 7.32
CA PHE A 330 -24.07 -5.82 6.83
C PHE A 330 -25.56 -6.16 6.93
N GLU A 331 -26.40 -5.27 7.47
CA GLU A 331 -27.85 -5.40 7.39
C GLU A 331 -28.34 -4.95 6.01
N PRO A 332 -29.48 -5.47 5.51
CA PRO A 332 -30.09 -4.97 4.29
C PRO A 332 -30.41 -3.47 4.40
N VAL A 333 -29.81 -2.67 3.51
CA VAL A 333 -30.02 -1.21 3.43
C VAL A 333 -30.98 -0.85 2.29
N LEU A 334 -30.92 -1.61 1.20
CA LEU A 334 -31.75 -1.45 0.02
C LEU A 334 -33.01 -2.34 0.07
N ASP A 335 -34.04 -1.93 -0.67
CA ASP A 335 -35.25 -2.75 -0.84
C ASP A 335 -34.89 -4.02 -1.62
N ASP A 336 -35.41 -5.16 -1.16
CA ASP A 336 -35.19 -6.48 -1.77
C ASP A 336 -33.69 -6.81 -2.00
N GLU A 337 -32.76 -6.25 -1.19
CA GLU A 337 -31.30 -6.35 -1.38
C GLU A 337 -30.78 -7.79 -1.51
N GLN A 338 -31.43 -8.74 -0.83
CA GLN A 338 -31.05 -10.15 -0.91
C GLN A 338 -31.43 -10.82 -2.24
N GLU A 339 -32.24 -10.19 -3.10
CA GLU A 339 -32.56 -10.69 -4.43
C GLU A 339 -31.51 -10.32 -5.49
N TYR A 340 -30.54 -9.47 -5.15
CA TYR A 340 -29.44 -9.10 -6.04
C TYR A 340 -28.40 -10.22 -6.16
N ASP A 341 -27.75 -10.28 -7.31
CA ASP A 341 -26.62 -11.16 -7.61
C ASP A 341 -25.57 -10.44 -8.49
N VAL A 342 -24.37 -11.00 -8.57
CA VAL A 342 -23.25 -10.43 -9.35
C VAL A 342 -22.58 -11.51 -10.19
N ASP A 343 -22.29 -11.20 -11.45
CA ASP A 343 -21.55 -12.08 -12.34
C ASP A 343 -20.12 -12.35 -11.84
N ASP A 344 -19.70 -13.61 -11.93
CA ASP A 344 -18.40 -14.10 -11.49
C ASP A 344 -17.24 -13.49 -12.26
N ASP A 345 -17.40 -13.23 -13.56
CA ASP A 345 -16.31 -12.73 -14.40
C ASP A 345 -15.82 -11.36 -13.88
N VAL A 346 -16.74 -10.48 -13.48
CA VAL A 346 -16.43 -9.16 -12.91
C VAL A 346 -15.97 -9.25 -11.46
N MET A 347 -16.51 -10.19 -10.67
CA MET A 347 -16.09 -10.36 -9.27
C MET A 347 -14.60 -10.67 -9.13
N GLN A 348 -14.03 -11.45 -10.06
CA GLN A 348 -12.59 -11.70 -10.07
C GLN A 348 -11.78 -10.41 -10.20
N GLU A 349 -12.18 -9.54 -11.11
CA GLU A 349 -11.50 -8.28 -11.42
C GLU A 349 -11.60 -7.33 -10.23
N VAL A 350 -12.79 -7.16 -9.65
CA VAL A 350 -13.00 -6.35 -8.45
C VAL A 350 -12.11 -6.83 -7.29
N LEU A 351 -12.07 -8.13 -7.03
CA LEU A 351 -11.25 -8.67 -5.94
C LEU A 351 -9.75 -8.50 -6.21
N THR A 352 -9.31 -8.71 -7.45
CA THR A 352 -7.88 -8.75 -7.79
C THR A 352 -7.31 -7.36 -8.01
N VAL A 353 -7.98 -6.52 -8.79
CA VAL A 353 -7.50 -5.19 -9.20
C VAL A 353 -7.73 -4.17 -8.09
N PHE A 354 -8.90 -4.18 -7.46
CA PHE A 354 -9.26 -3.16 -6.47
C PHE A 354 -8.97 -3.60 -5.05
N ILE A 355 -9.63 -4.66 -4.58
CA ILE A 355 -9.57 -5.05 -3.16
C ILE A 355 -8.16 -5.52 -2.78
N GLU A 356 -7.50 -6.30 -3.63
CA GLU A 356 -6.15 -6.79 -3.40
C GLU A 356 -5.08 -5.89 -4.04
N GLY A 357 -5.28 -5.43 -5.28
CA GLY A 357 -4.33 -4.59 -6.01
C GLY A 357 -4.12 -3.22 -5.36
N GLU A 358 -5.17 -2.64 -4.78
CA GLU A 358 -5.12 -1.38 -4.02
C GLU A 358 -5.30 -1.59 -2.51
N ALA A 359 -5.02 -2.81 -2.00
CA ALA A 359 -5.39 -3.23 -0.66
C ALA A 359 -5.08 -2.22 0.45
N ARG A 360 -3.87 -1.65 0.47
CA ARG A 360 -3.49 -0.70 1.51
C ARG A 360 -4.18 0.66 1.35
N THR A 361 -4.46 1.12 0.13
CA THR A 361 -5.25 2.33 -0.15
C THR A 361 -6.71 2.12 0.25
N VAL A 362 -7.30 0.99 -0.15
CA VAL A 362 -8.63 0.53 0.25
C VAL A 362 -8.77 0.51 1.78
N ILE A 363 -7.80 -0.07 2.50
CA ILE A 363 -7.77 -0.09 3.98
C ILE A 363 -7.76 1.33 4.56
N ASN A 364 -6.90 2.20 4.03
CA ASN A 364 -6.74 3.56 4.54
C ASN A 364 -7.99 4.41 4.33
N GLU A 365 -8.60 4.36 3.14
CA GLU A 365 -9.81 5.12 2.84
C GLU A 365 -11.03 4.55 3.59
N SER A 366 -11.16 3.22 3.67
CA SER A 366 -12.13 2.54 4.53
C SER A 366 -12.03 2.99 5.99
N ALA A 367 -10.82 3.10 6.54
CA ALA A 367 -10.64 3.52 7.92
C ALA A 367 -11.04 4.99 8.16
N ARG A 368 -11.11 5.83 7.12
CA ARG A 368 -11.51 7.24 7.20
C ARG A 368 -13.01 7.45 7.05
N GLY A 369 -13.72 6.46 6.52
CA GLY A 369 -15.14 6.53 6.21
C GLY A 369 -15.49 5.58 5.07
N SER A 370 -16.71 5.70 4.55
CA SER A 370 -17.09 5.00 3.30
C SER A 370 -16.23 5.53 2.13
N LEU A 371 -15.87 4.66 1.18
CA LEU A 371 -15.10 5.04 -0.02
C LEU A 371 -15.83 6.10 -0.86
N LEU A 372 -17.16 6.09 -0.82
CA LEU A 372 -17.98 7.12 -1.45
C LEU A 372 -17.72 8.51 -0.85
N GLU A 373 -17.37 8.60 0.44
CA GLU A 373 -17.12 9.87 1.13
C GLU A 373 -15.75 10.45 0.84
N SER A 374 -14.72 9.61 0.69
CA SER A 374 -13.40 10.09 0.26
C SER A 374 -13.45 10.70 -1.14
N TYR A 375 -14.25 10.12 -2.04
CA TYR A 375 -14.47 10.65 -3.40
C TYR A 375 -15.11 12.05 -3.43
N ARG A 376 -16.10 12.34 -2.56
CA ARG A 376 -16.73 13.68 -2.52
C ARG A 376 -15.82 14.79 -2.01
N ALA A 377 -14.75 14.44 -1.31
CA ALA A 377 -13.80 15.43 -0.80
C ALA A 377 -12.83 15.92 -1.88
N THR A 378 -12.71 15.16 -2.97
CA THR A 378 -12.09 15.58 -4.23
C THR A 378 -13.17 16.20 -5.11
N ASP A 379 -12.90 17.31 -5.80
CA ASP A 379 -13.90 18.20 -6.45
C ASP A 379 -14.73 17.58 -7.63
N GLU A 380 -14.89 16.25 -7.69
CA GLU A 380 -15.58 15.51 -8.75
C GLU A 380 -17.02 15.15 -8.36
N THR A 381 -17.97 15.91 -8.89
CA THR A 381 -19.35 15.96 -8.38
C THR A 381 -20.36 15.01 -9.02
N ASP A 382 -19.95 14.18 -9.98
CA ASP A 382 -20.94 13.55 -10.90
C ASP A 382 -21.63 12.31 -10.32
N LEU A 383 -20.93 11.46 -9.57
CA LEU A 383 -21.53 10.31 -8.87
C LEU A 383 -22.34 10.74 -7.62
N ALA A 384 -21.95 11.86 -7.01
CA ALA A 384 -22.57 12.43 -5.82
C ALA A 384 -23.99 12.96 -6.05
N GLY A 385 -24.28 13.49 -7.25
CA GLY A 385 -25.52 14.20 -7.54
C GLY A 385 -26.76 13.30 -7.69
N GLN A 386 -26.58 12.02 -8.05
CA GLN A 386 -27.69 11.10 -8.36
C GLN A 386 -28.09 10.19 -7.18
N MET A 387 -27.22 10.02 -6.19
CA MET A 387 -27.37 9.02 -5.10
C MET A 387 -27.56 9.65 -3.70
N ALA A 388 -27.94 10.92 -3.59
CA ALA A 388 -27.76 11.73 -2.39
C ALA A 388 -28.42 11.19 -1.09
N GLU A 389 -29.54 10.47 -1.18
CA GLU A 389 -30.25 9.91 -0.02
C GLU A 389 -29.61 8.59 0.44
N TRP A 390 -29.46 7.60 -0.45
CA TRP A 390 -28.76 6.35 -0.14
C TRP A 390 -27.33 6.58 0.31
N TYR A 391 -26.62 7.54 -0.30
CA TYR A 391 -25.28 7.92 0.14
C TYR A 391 -25.25 8.25 1.64
N ALA A 392 -26.19 9.08 2.11
CA ALA A 392 -26.22 9.48 3.51
C ALA A 392 -26.57 8.32 4.45
N ASP A 393 -27.30 7.32 3.95
CA ASP A 393 -27.65 6.12 4.69
C ASP A 393 -26.49 5.12 4.71
N LEU A 394 -25.81 4.90 3.58
CA LEU A 394 -24.60 4.09 3.45
C LEU A 394 -23.47 4.62 4.33
N THR A 395 -23.16 5.92 4.24
CA THR A 395 -22.16 6.55 5.11
C THR A 395 -22.53 6.39 6.59
N ARG A 396 -23.82 6.54 6.94
CA ARG A 396 -24.26 6.39 8.33
C ARG A 396 -24.14 4.96 8.83
N ALA A 397 -24.54 3.97 8.03
CA ALA A 397 -24.40 2.55 8.36
C ALA A 397 -22.92 2.18 8.54
N TYR A 398 -22.06 2.66 7.64
CA TYR A 398 -20.62 2.45 7.72
C TYR A 398 -20.00 3.06 8.99
N VAL A 399 -20.30 4.33 9.29
CA VAL A 399 -19.81 5.02 10.49
C VAL A 399 -20.32 4.35 11.76
N ALA A 400 -21.59 3.92 11.77
CA ALA A 400 -22.16 3.17 12.88
C ALA A 400 -21.44 1.83 13.07
N GLU A 401 -21.05 1.15 11.99
CA GLU A 401 -20.27 -0.08 12.05
C GLU A 401 -18.89 0.15 12.64
N ILE A 402 -18.13 1.14 12.16
CA ILE A 402 -16.82 1.48 12.75
C ILE A 402 -16.95 1.74 14.25
N ASN A 403 -17.91 2.58 14.66
CA ASN A 403 -18.10 2.89 16.08
C ASN A 403 -18.44 1.63 16.90
N TYR A 404 -19.30 0.76 16.36
CA TYR A 404 -19.66 -0.49 17.02
C TYR A 404 -18.44 -1.41 17.19
N VAL A 405 -17.61 -1.56 16.15
CA VAL A 405 -16.35 -2.34 16.22
C VAL A 405 -15.44 -1.76 17.31
N GLU A 406 -15.21 -0.46 17.29
CA GLU A 406 -14.31 0.21 18.23
C GLU A 406 -14.78 0.11 19.70
N GLU A 407 -16.10 0.12 19.92
CA GLU A 407 -16.68 0.03 21.26
C GLU A 407 -16.79 -1.41 21.78
N ASN A 408 -17.00 -2.40 20.91
CA ASN A 408 -17.49 -3.73 21.31
C ASN A 408 -16.63 -4.91 20.86
N ILE A 409 -15.69 -4.71 19.93
CA ILE A 409 -14.87 -5.79 19.38
C ILE A 409 -13.41 -5.50 19.73
N GLU A 410 -12.87 -6.25 20.70
CA GLU A 410 -11.44 -6.15 21.05
C GLU A 410 -10.58 -6.50 19.83
N PRO A 411 -9.69 -5.58 19.38
CA PRO A 411 -8.76 -5.88 18.31
C PRO A 411 -7.78 -6.96 18.77
N THR A 412 -7.62 -8.01 17.98
CA THR A 412 -6.52 -8.98 18.16
C THR A 412 -5.21 -8.32 17.70
N LEU A 413 -4.60 -7.52 18.58
CA LEU A 413 -3.21 -7.02 18.54
C LEU A 413 -2.70 -6.30 17.28
N ARG A 414 -3.56 -5.61 16.53
CA ARG A 414 -3.16 -4.41 15.75
C ARG A 414 -4.06 -3.25 16.13
N GLY A 415 -3.74 -2.67 17.29
CA GLY A 415 -4.60 -1.73 18.00
C GLY A 415 -4.59 -0.33 17.39
N PHE A 416 -5.80 0.14 17.07
CA PHE A 416 -6.12 1.55 16.87
C PHE A 416 -5.76 2.33 18.14
N SER A 417 -4.68 3.09 18.11
CA SER A 417 -4.45 4.15 19.09
C SER A 417 -4.07 5.39 18.33
N GLY A 418 -5.05 6.30 18.26
CA GLY A 418 -4.90 7.61 17.69
C GLY A 418 -4.00 8.49 18.55
N THR A 419 -3.14 9.23 17.84
CA THR A 419 -2.89 10.67 18.06
C THR A 419 -2.65 11.30 16.71
#